data_AF-A0A2W5VQ31-F1
#
_entry.id   AF-A0A2W5VQ31-F1
#
_cell.length_a   1.000
_cell.length_b   1.000
_cell.length_c   1.000
_cell.angle_alpha   90.00
_cell.angle_beta   90.00
_cell.angle_gamma   90.00
#
_symmetry.space_group_name_H-M   'P 1'
#
loop_
_entity.id
_entity.type
_entity.pdbx_description
1 polymer ?
#
loop_
_entity_poly.entity_id
_entity_poly.type
_entity_poly.pdbx_seq_one_letter_code
_entity_poly.pdbx_strand_id
1 'polypeptide(L)'
;MLKSLSSRTAPEAVKVTETSDLRYLAARQFSVQWRAVLLAMADELFENFSAEEAWGFYRQIGVRVSQSVVLPAVTTLDELEASLNAVLAEMDWGYVSLSLAENAIAIHHRAYPGQHLEDASGHWRRAFAALLEGVYTVWLQSQGGRPEMAATHREGAGDEVLEFSYGL
;
A
#
# COMPACT_ATOMS: atom_id res chain seq x y z
N MET A 1 8.68 38.04 -31.20
CA MET A 1 7.40 37.30 -31.03
C MET A 1 7.57 35.89 -31.57
N LEU A 2 7.99 34.93 -30.72
CA LEU A 2 8.03 33.51 -31.08
C LEU A 2 6.68 32.88 -30.70
N LYS A 3 6.01 32.30 -31.70
CA LYS A 3 4.69 31.66 -31.58
C LYS A 3 4.83 30.30 -30.89
N SER A 4 4.10 30.17 -29.79
CA SER A 4 3.47 28.98 -29.19
C SER A 4 3.79 27.63 -29.84
N LEU A 5 4.45 26.75 -29.08
CA LEU A 5 4.47 25.31 -29.32
C LEU A 5 3.16 24.72 -28.78
N SER A 6 2.33 24.19 -29.69
CA SER A 6 1.10 23.47 -29.40
C SER A 6 1.34 22.30 -28.44
N SER A 7 0.60 22.28 -27.34
CA SER A 7 0.33 21.08 -26.55
C SER A 7 -0.50 20.10 -27.39
N ARG A 8 0.09 18.96 -27.76
CA ARG A 8 -0.64 17.84 -28.36
C ARG A 8 -1.29 17.04 -27.24
N THR A 9 -2.58 17.26 -27.00
CA THR A 9 -3.39 16.39 -26.15
C THR A 9 -3.52 15.04 -26.83
N ALA A 10 -3.22 13.94 -26.12
CA ALA A 10 -3.41 12.59 -26.64
C ALA A 10 -4.89 12.34 -26.98
N PRO A 11 -5.20 11.53 -28.01
CA PRO A 11 -6.58 11.26 -28.43
C PRO A 11 -7.34 10.45 -27.36
N GLU A 12 -8.60 10.82 -27.15
CA GLU A 12 -9.51 10.29 -26.12
C GLU A 12 -9.66 8.76 -26.18
N ALA A 13 -9.66 8.16 -27.37
CA ALA A 13 -9.72 6.71 -27.55
C ALA A 13 -8.48 5.96 -27.01
N VAL A 14 -7.28 6.56 -27.11
CA VAL A 14 -6.05 5.97 -26.54
C VAL A 14 -6.10 6.03 -25.03
N LYS A 15 -6.55 7.17 -24.47
CA LYS A 15 -6.72 7.36 -23.02
C LYS A 15 -7.77 6.42 -22.43
N VAL A 16 -8.89 6.19 -23.12
CA VAL A 16 -9.95 5.27 -22.72
C VAL A 16 -9.49 3.81 -22.78
N THR A 17 -8.74 3.42 -23.83
CA THR A 17 -8.22 2.06 -23.99
C THR A 17 -7.15 1.73 -22.94
N GLU A 18 -6.24 2.67 -22.66
CA GLU A 18 -5.27 2.55 -21.55
C GLU A 18 -5.99 2.41 -20.20
N THR A 19 -7.06 3.18 -19.99
CA THR A 19 -7.84 3.12 -18.73
C THR A 19 -8.60 1.79 -18.58
N SER A 20 -9.15 1.23 -19.66
CA SER A 20 -9.83 -0.08 -19.61
C SER A 20 -8.86 -1.23 -19.40
N ASP A 21 -7.69 -1.19 -20.04
CA ASP A 21 -6.66 -2.21 -19.92
C ASP A 21 -6.04 -2.20 -18.52
N LEU A 22 -5.80 -1.01 -17.96
CA LEU A 22 -5.36 -0.85 -16.57
C LEU A 22 -6.37 -1.41 -15.57
N ARG A 23 -7.67 -1.14 -15.75
CA ARG A 23 -8.72 -1.76 -14.93
C ARG A 23 -8.75 -3.27 -15.05
N TYR A 24 -8.61 -3.80 -16.27
CA TYR A 24 -8.60 -5.24 -16.52
C TYR A 24 -7.40 -5.94 -15.86
N LEU A 25 -6.21 -5.34 -15.93
CA LEU A 25 -5.00 -5.87 -15.29
C LEU A 25 -5.08 -5.75 -13.76
N ALA A 26 -5.54 -4.62 -13.24
CA ALA A 26 -5.72 -4.42 -11.81
C ALA A 26 -6.68 -5.44 -11.18
N ALA A 27 -7.78 -5.79 -11.88
CA ALA A 27 -8.70 -6.82 -11.43
C ALA A 27 -8.07 -8.23 -11.35
N ARG A 28 -6.93 -8.44 -12.01
CA ARG A 28 -6.19 -9.71 -12.08
C ARG A 28 -4.93 -9.73 -11.22
N GLN A 29 -4.53 -8.60 -10.64
CA GLN A 29 -3.41 -8.49 -9.69
C GLN A 29 -3.72 -9.24 -8.39
N PHE A 30 -5.01 -9.33 -8.01
CA PHE A 30 -5.42 -10.09 -6.85
C PHE A 30 -5.79 -11.52 -7.25
N SER A 31 -5.01 -12.50 -6.77
CA SER A 31 -5.24 -13.92 -7.02
C SER A 31 -6.70 -14.32 -6.83
N VAL A 32 -7.35 -14.71 -7.93
CA VAL A 32 -8.79 -15.06 -7.96
C VAL A 32 -9.11 -16.22 -7.01
N GLN A 33 -8.15 -17.13 -6.82
CA GLN A 33 -8.28 -18.29 -5.93
C GLN A 33 -8.48 -17.87 -4.47
N TRP A 34 -7.77 -16.83 -4.03
CA TRP A 34 -7.75 -16.40 -2.62
C TRP A 34 -8.57 -15.15 -2.36
N ARG A 35 -8.90 -14.37 -3.39
CA ARG A 35 -9.63 -13.11 -3.28
C ARG A 35 -10.92 -13.25 -2.46
N ALA A 36 -11.79 -14.19 -2.80
CA ALA A 36 -13.07 -14.37 -2.09
C ALA A 36 -12.87 -14.74 -0.61
N VAL A 37 -11.84 -15.54 -0.31
CA VAL A 37 -11.52 -15.96 1.06
C VAL A 37 -10.99 -14.79 1.88
N LEU A 38 -10.09 -13.99 1.31
CA LEU A 38 -9.47 -12.85 1.99
C LEU A 38 -10.47 -11.71 2.24
N LEU A 39 -11.38 -11.45 1.29
CA LEU A 39 -12.48 -10.51 1.49
C LEU A 39 -13.42 -10.97 2.61
N ALA A 40 -13.89 -12.22 2.56
CA ALA A 40 -14.75 -12.78 3.59
C ALA A 40 -14.08 -12.77 4.98
N MET A 41 -12.78 -13.04 5.05
CA MET A 41 -12.03 -12.95 6.31
C MET A 41 -11.93 -11.51 6.83
N ALA A 42 -11.86 -10.51 5.96
CA ALA A 42 -11.89 -9.11 6.37
C ALA A 42 -13.27 -8.76 6.96
N ASP A 43 -14.33 -9.16 6.25
CA ASP A 43 -15.71 -8.96 6.71
C ASP A 43 -15.96 -9.62 8.06
N GLU A 44 -15.67 -10.92 8.21
CA GLU A 44 -15.90 -11.66 9.45
C GLU A 44 -15.20 -11.02 10.66
N LEU A 45 -13.97 -10.53 10.49
CA LEU A 45 -13.24 -9.90 11.58
C LEU A 45 -13.82 -8.53 11.95
N PHE A 46 -14.11 -7.68 10.96
CA PHE A 46 -14.62 -6.33 11.24
C PHE A 46 -16.11 -6.29 11.60
N GLU A 47 -16.90 -7.31 11.25
CA GLU A 47 -18.31 -7.41 11.61
C GLU A 47 -18.54 -8.03 12.99
N ASN A 48 -17.67 -8.96 13.43
CA ASN A 48 -17.88 -9.72 14.67
C ASN A 48 -16.95 -9.33 15.83
N PHE A 49 -15.88 -8.58 15.59
CA PHE A 49 -14.94 -8.12 16.61
C PHE A 49 -14.90 -6.59 16.68
N SER A 50 -14.33 -6.05 17.75
CA SER A 50 -14.07 -4.62 17.80
C SER A 50 -13.08 -4.20 16.70
N ALA A 51 -13.17 -2.94 16.27
CA ALA A 51 -12.25 -2.41 15.25
C ALA A 51 -10.77 -2.53 15.68
N GLU A 52 -10.48 -2.38 16.97
CA GLU A 52 -9.13 -2.53 17.52
C GLU A 52 -8.63 -3.98 17.43
N GLU A 53 -9.47 -4.96 17.78
CA GLU A 53 -9.12 -6.39 17.68
C GLU A 53 -8.89 -6.82 16.22
N ALA A 54 -9.80 -6.42 15.32
CA ALA A 54 -9.67 -6.72 13.90
C ALA A 54 -8.40 -6.07 13.30
N TRP A 55 -8.14 -4.80 13.62
CA TRP A 55 -6.94 -4.09 13.18
C TRP A 55 -5.66 -4.74 13.74
N GLY A 56 -5.65 -5.05 15.03
CA GLY A 56 -4.53 -5.71 15.70
C GLY A 56 -4.21 -7.09 15.10
N PHE A 57 -5.25 -7.85 14.72
CA PHE A 57 -5.11 -9.14 14.05
C PHE A 57 -4.39 -9.02 12.70
N TYR A 58 -4.86 -8.13 11.81
CA TYR A 58 -4.24 -7.92 10.51
C TYR A 58 -2.83 -7.33 10.61
N ARG A 59 -2.61 -6.41 11.55
CA ARG A 59 -1.26 -5.89 11.84
C ARG A 59 -0.31 -7.01 12.26
N GLN A 60 -0.76 -7.94 13.09
CA GLN A 60 0.05 -9.08 13.51
C GLN A 60 0.36 -10.05 12.34
N ILE A 61 -0.56 -10.21 11.38
CA ILE A 61 -0.28 -10.92 10.12
C ILE A 61 0.84 -10.20 9.37
N GLY A 62 0.76 -8.88 9.23
CA GLY A 62 1.79 -8.06 8.57
C GLY A 62 3.17 -8.25 9.18
N VAL A 63 3.27 -8.23 10.51
CA VAL A 63 4.53 -8.52 11.24
C VAL A 63 5.07 -9.91 10.91
N ARG A 64 4.22 -10.92 10.75
CA ARG A 64 4.67 -12.28 10.39
C ARG A 64 5.12 -12.38 8.93
N VAL A 65 4.44 -11.68 8.02
CA VAL A 65 4.79 -11.65 6.60
C VAL A 65 6.13 -10.95 6.37
N SER A 66 6.37 -9.82 7.03
CA SER A 66 7.63 -9.09 6.88
C SER A 66 8.85 -9.85 7.40
N GLN A 67 8.66 -10.83 8.29
CA GLN A 67 9.74 -11.70 8.75
C GLN A 67 10.20 -12.71 7.69
N SER A 68 9.36 -13.06 6.71
CA SER A 68 9.76 -13.95 5.61
C SER A 68 10.42 -13.22 4.45
N VAL A 69 10.48 -11.88 4.48
CA VAL A 69 11.06 -11.05 3.43
C VAL A 69 12.00 -10.01 4.02
N VAL A 70 13.30 -10.21 3.82
CA VAL A 70 14.34 -9.38 4.43
C VAL A 70 14.76 -8.28 3.46
N LEU A 71 14.68 -7.03 3.91
CA LEU A 71 15.23 -5.90 3.14
C LEU A 71 16.76 -5.88 3.26
N PRO A 72 17.51 -5.63 2.16
CA PRO A 72 18.91 -5.30 2.26
C PRO A 72 19.10 -4.03 3.11
N ALA A 73 20.22 -3.95 3.82
CA ALA A 73 20.58 -2.75 4.57
C ALA A 73 20.88 -1.59 3.62
N VAL A 74 20.24 -0.44 3.84
CA VAL A 74 20.39 0.78 3.04
C VAL A 74 20.73 1.98 3.93
N THR A 75 21.22 3.06 3.32
CA THR A 75 21.73 4.24 4.06
C THR A 75 21.02 5.54 3.72
N THR A 76 20.26 5.58 2.61
CA THR A 76 19.52 6.76 2.17
C THR A 76 18.03 6.47 2.02
N LEU A 77 17.20 7.53 2.04
CA LEU A 77 15.76 7.40 1.83
C LEU A 77 15.43 6.88 0.43
N ASP A 78 16.20 7.30 -0.59
CA ASP A 78 16.02 6.87 -1.98
C ASP A 78 16.34 5.37 -2.14
N GLU A 79 17.42 4.89 -1.51
CA GLU A 79 17.74 3.45 -1.48
C GLU A 79 16.67 2.64 -0.74
N LEU A 80 16.12 3.18 0.34
CA LEU A 80 15.02 2.56 1.07
C LEU A 80 13.75 2.45 0.21
N GLU A 81 13.37 3.54 -0.48
CA GLU A 81 12.24 3.53 -1.41
C GLU A 81 12.45 2.48 -2.52
N ALA A 82 13.64 2.44 -3.12
CA ALA A 82 13.97 1.47 -4.16
C ALA A 82 13.91 0.02 -3.65
N SER A 83 14.44 -0.23 -2.44
CA SER A 83 14.43 -1.54 -1.79
C SER A 83 13.01 -2.02 -1.46
N LEU A 84 12.18 -1.14 -0.90
CA LEU A 84 10.76 -1.41 -0.64
C LEU A 84 10.02 -1.73 -1.93
N ASN A 85 10.22 -0.92 -2.96
CA ASN A 85 9.55 -1.12 -4.25
C ASN A 85 9.97 -2.42 -4.95
N ALA A 86 11.23 -2.83 -4.83
CA ALA A 86 11.68 -4.11 -5.37
C ALA A 86 10.93 -5.29 -4.72
N VAL A 87 10.86 -5.30 -3.39
CA VAL A 87 10.16 -6.35 -2.64
C VAL A 87 8.65 -6.32 -2.90
N LEU A 88 8.02 -5.15 -2.87
CA LEU A 88 6.58 -5.03 -3.10
C LEU A 88 6.20 -5.50 -4.52
N ALA A 89 7.05 -5.22 -5.52
CA ALA A 89 6.85 -5.70 -6.87
C ALA A 89 6.92 -7.24 -6.96
N GLU A 90 7.86 -7.90 -6.26
CA GLU A 90 7.94 -9.36 -6.22
C GLU A 90 6.71 -10.01 -5.57
N MET A 91 6.05 -9.30 -4.65
CA MET A 91 4.84 -9.77 -3.98
C MET A 91 3.56 -9.44 -4.75
N ASP A 92 3.63 -8.70 -5.86
CA ASP A 92 2.50 -8.07 -6.53
C ASP A 92 1.69 -7.13 -5.61
N TRP A 93 2.35 -6.48 -4.65
CA TRP A 93 1.74 -5.63 -3.63
C TRP A 93 1.74 -4.14 -3.96
N GLY A 94 2.10 -3.76 -5.18
CA GLY A 94 2.09 -2.38 -5.63
C GLY A 94 3.43 -1.67 -5.39
N TYR A 95 3.38 -0.38 -5.11
CA TYR A 95 4.57 0.47 -4.97
C TYR A 95 4.36 1.61 -3.98
N VAL A 96 5.46 2.21 -3.53
CA VAL A 96 5.51 3.32 -2.59
C VAL A 96 6.32 4.49 -3.13
N SER A 97 5.95 5.68 -2.67
CA SER A 97 6.84 6.83 -2.63
C SER A 97 7.03 7.29 -1.19
N LEU A 98 8.26 7.61 -0.81
CA LEU A 98 8.63 8.10 0.50
C LEU A 98 8.86 9.61 0.45
N SER A 99 8.53 10.29 1.53
CA SER A 99 8.95 11.68 1.72
C SER A 99 9.26 11.95 3.18
N LEU A 100 10.10 12.95 3.43
CA LEU A 100 10.37 13.45 4.78
C LEU A 100 9.29 14.43 5.19
N ALA A 101 8.61 14.13 6.30
CA ALA A 101 7.84 15.07 7.09
C ALA A 101 8.69 15.55 8.27
N GLU A 102 8.24 16.58 9.00
CA GLU A 102 9.04 17.24 10.07
C GLU A 102 9.68 16.26 11.06
N ASN A 103 8.96 15.21 11.50
CA ASN A 103 9.45 14.21 12.45
C ASN A 103 9.16 12.76 12.03
N ALA A 104 8.86 12.53 10.75
CA ALA A 104 8.43 11.23 10.26
C ALA A 104 8.82 10.99 8.81
N ILE A 105 8.91 9.71 8.44
CA ILE A 105 8.83 9.27 7.05
C ILE A 105 7.36 9.12 6.70
N ALA A 106 6.90 9.82 5.68
CA ALA A 106 5.59 9.60 5.07
C ALA A 106 5.73 8.54 3.97
N ILE A 107 4.86 7.53 4.02
CA ILE A 107 4.83 6.41 3.06
C ILE A 107 3.51 6.50 2.32
N HIS A 108 3.56 6.70 1.01
CA HIS A 108 2.37 6.72 0.16
C HIS A 108 2.35 5.45 -0.67
N HIS A 109 1.49 4.51 -0.31
CA HIS A 109 1.38 3.20 -0.94
C HIS A 109 0.21 3.14 -1.93
N ARG A 110 0.46 2.60 -3.12
CA ARG A 110 -0.47 2.55 -4.26
C ARG A 110 -0.45 1.19 -4.92
N ALA A 111 -1.50 0.92 -5.70
CA ALA A 111 -1.67 -0.32 -6.45
C ALA A 111 -1.62 -1.57 -5.55
N TYR A 112 -2.18 -1.49 -4.34
CA TYR A 112 -2.27 -2.65 -3.48
C TYR A 112 -3.29 -3.67 -4.02
N PRO A 113 -3.14 -4.98 -3.71
CA PRO A 113 -4.06 -6.01 -4.18
C PRO A 113 -5.49 -5.69 -3.78
N GLY A 114 -6.38 -5.63 -4.77
CA GLY A 114 -7.79 -5.38 -4.53
C GLY A 114 -8.18 -3.91 -4.36
N GLN A 115 -7.28 -2.96 -4.60
CA GLN A 115 -7.58 -1.51 -4.50
C GLN A 115 -8.80 -1.07 -5.33
N HIS A 116 -9.04 -1.70 -6.48
CA HIS A 116 -10.13 -1.36 -7.38
C HIS A 116 -11.31 -2.34 -7.31
N LEU A 117 -11.36 -3.20 -6.28
CA LEU A 117 -12.52 -4.04 -6.05
C LEU A 117 -13.67 -3.19 -5.52
N GLU A 118 -14.88 -3.58 -5.90
CA GLU A 118 -16.08 -3.08 -5.24
C GLU A 118 -16.11 -3.68 -3.84
N ASP A 119 -15.66 -2.89 -2.86
CA ASP A 119 -15.75 -3.19 -1.44
C ASP A 119 -16.65 -2.14 -0.79
N ALA A 120 -17.96 -2.42 -0.77
CA ALA A 120 -18.95 -1.52 -0.19
C ALA A 120 -18.72 -1.27 1.31
N SER A 121 -18.08 -2.21 2.00
CA SER A 121 -17.80 -2.14 3.44
C SER A 121 -16.52 -1.38 3.76
N GLY A 122 -15.57 -1.33 2.83
CA GLY A 122 -14.21 -0.86 3.06
C GLY A 122 -13.39 -1.74 4.02
N HIS A 123 -13.87 -2.94 4.40
CA HIS A 123 -13.18 -3.86 5.29
C HIS A 123 -11.86 -4.35 4.71
N TRP A 124 -11.80 -4.62 3.40
CA TRP A 124 -10.59 -5.08 2.76
C TRP A 124 -9.52 -3.99 2.77
N ARG A 125 -9.90 -2.75 2.43
CA ARG A 125 -8.98 -1.61 2.51
C ARG A 125 -8.41 -1.45 3.92
N ARG A 126 -9.26 -1.53 4.95
CA ARG A 126 -8.85 -1.45 6.36
C ARG A 126 -7.94 -2.62 6.76
N ALA A 127 -8.29 -3.85 6.39
CA ALA A 127 -7.48 -5.04 6.65
C ALA A 127 -6.10 -4.94 6.02
N PHE A 128 -6.01 -4.52 4.75
CA PHE A 128 -4.75 -4.38 4.05
C PHE A 128 -3.92 -3.22 4.60
N ALA A 129 -4.54 -2.10 4.99
CA ALA A 129 -3.86 -1.00 5.67
C ALA A 129 -3.26 -1.45 7.01
N ALA A 130 -4.03 -2.14 7.85
CA ALA A 130 -3.55 -2.69 9.11
C ALA A 130 -2.40 -3.69 8.91
N LEU A 131 -2.51 -4.56 7.90
CA LEU A 131 -1.43 -5.47 7.51
C LEU A 131 -0.15 -4.70 7.16
N LEU A 132 -0.26 -3.67 6.31
CA LEU A 132 0.88 -2.85 5.91
C LEU A 132 1.52 -2.08 7.09
N GLU A 133 0.76 -1.67 8.11
CA GLU A 133 1.37 -1.11 9.34
C GLU A 133 2.38 -2.09 9.96
N GLY A 134 1.99 -3.36 10.08
CA GLY A 134 2.87 -4.39 10.63
C GLY A 134 4.10 -4.64 9.75
N VAL A 135 3.90 -4.64 8.43
CA VAL A 135 4.98 -4.81 7.46
C VAL A 135 5.98 -3.67 7.53
N TYR A 136 5.52 -2.43 7.37
CA TYR A 136 6.39 -1.26 7.38
C TYR A 136 7.07 -1.04 8.73
N THR A 137 6.40 -1.35 9.83
CA THR A 137 7.02 -1.29 11.17
C THR A 137 8.27 -2.16 11.22
N VAL A 138 8.15 -3.44 10.88
CA VAL A 138 9.29 -4.38 10.94
C VAL A 138 10.39 -3.99 9.95
N TRP A 139 10.00 -3.66 8.72
CA TRP A 139 10.94 -3.27 7.68
C TRP A 139 11.73 -2.01 8.03
N LEU A 140 11.07 -0.95 8.54
CA LEU A 140 11.77 0.29 8.91
C LEU A 140 12.60 0.14 10.19
N GLN A 141 12.15 -0.67 11.15
CA GLN A 141 12.97 -1.05 12.31
C GLN A 141 14.24 -1.80 11.88
N SER A 142 14.17 -2.65 10.86
CA SER A 142 15.34 -3.37 10.33
C SER A 142 16.41 -2.45 9.73
N GLN A 143 16.04 -1.21 9.35
CA GLN A 143 16.93 -0.20 8.76
C GLN A 143 17.46 0.81 9.79
N GLY A 144 17.39 0.46 11.08
CA GLY A 144 17.87 1.31 12.19
C GLY A 144 16.78 2.15 12.86
N GLY A 145 15.51 1.93 12.51
CA GLY A 145 14.38 2.47 13.26
C GLY A 145 14.32 1.92 14.69
N ARG A 146 13.81 2.71 15.64
CA ARG A 146 13.78 2.31 17.04
C ARG A 146 12.65 1.32 17.34
N PRO A 147 12.81 0.40 18.32
CA PRO A 147 11.78 -0.60 18.65
C PRO A 147 10.42 0.00 19.06
N GLU A 148 10.41 1.22 19.62
CA GLU A 148 9.20 1.94 20.00
C GLU A 148 8.47 2.62 18.83
N MET A 149 9.12 2.77 17.67
CA MET A 149 8.53 3.40 16.50
C MET A 149 7.70 2.37 15.72
N ALA A 150 6.52 2.79 15.28
CA ALA A 150 5.64 1.99 14.45
C ALA A 150 5.19 2.79 13.23
N ALA A 151 4.90 2.08 12.15
CA ALA A 151 4.19 2.65 11.01
C ALA A 151 2.70 2.72 11.33
N THR A 152 2.10 3.90 11.21
CA THR A 152 0.70 4.14 11.52
C THR A 152 -0.02 4.65 10.28
N HIS A 153 -1.13 4.02 9.91
CA HIS A 153 -1.99 4.46 8.83
C HIS A 153 -2.62 5.81 9.18
N ARG A 154 -2.71 6.70 8.19
CA ARG A 154 -3.27 8.04 8.31
C ARG A 154 -4.59 8.09 7.54
N GLU A 155 -5.69 8.34 8.25
CA GLU A 155 -6.97 8.61 7.60
C GLU A 155 -6.95 9.96 6.88
N GLY A 156 -7.68 10.07 5.77
CA GLY A 156 -7.83 11.32 5.01
C GLY A 156 -7.07 11.37 3.68
N ALA A 157 -6.21 10.38 3.41
CA ALA A 157 -5.68 10.19 2.07
C ALA A 157 -6.78 9.61 1.15
N GLY A 158 -6.91 10.15 -0.06
CA GLY A 158 -7.95 9.73 -1.01
C GLY A 158 -7.89 8.22 -1.31
N ASP A 159 -8.97 7.65 -1.84
CA ASP A 159 -9.15 6.20 -2.01
C ASP A 159 -8.05 5.53 -2.86
N GLU A 160 -7.31 6.32 -3.64
CA GLU A 160 -6.21 5.86 -4.49
C GLU A 160 -4.87 5.67 -3.76
N VAL A 161 -4.78 5.98 -2.47
CA VAL A 161 -3.54 5.82 -1.71
C VAL A 161 -3.82 5.34 -0.29
N LEU A 162 -2.93 4.50 0.23
CA LEU A 162 -2.80 4.23 1.65
C LEU A 162 -1.61 5.03 2.16
N GLU A 163 -1.83 5.91 3.11
CA GLU A 163 -0.79 6.76 3.66
C GLU A 163 -0.40 6.31 5.07
N PHE A 164 0.91 6.28 5.35
CA PHE A 164 1.44 5.89 6.64
C PHE A 164 2.46 6.91 7.16
N SER A 165 2.54 7.00 8.49
CA SER A 165 3.60 7.69 9.22
C SER A 165 4.55 6.70 9.85
N TYR A 166 5.84 6.92 9.73
CA TYR A 166 6.84 6.27 10.58
C TYR A 166 7.73 7.35 11.22
N GLY A 167 7.43 7.69 12.46
CA GLY A 167 8.01 8.85 13.15
C GLY A 167 7.61 8.88 14.62
N LEU A 168 8.15 9.85 15.36
CA LEU A 168 7.72 10.17 16.72
C LEU A 168 6.53 11.14 16.71
#